data_AF-A0A9D7EQC3-F1
#
_entry.id   AF-A0A9D7EQC3-F1
#
_cell.length_a   1.000
_cell.length_b   1.000
_cell.length_c   1.000
_cell.angle_alpha   90.00
_cell.angle_beta   90.00
_cell.angle_gamma   90.00
#
_symmetry.space_group_name_H-M   'P 1'
#
loop_
_entity.id
_entity.type
_entity.pdbx_description
1 polymer ?
#
loop_
_entity_poly.entity_id
_entity_poly.type
_entity_poly.pdbx_seq_one_letter_code
_entity_poly.pdbx_strand_id
1 'polypeptide(L)'
;MEGLPFSLVYGPKANYNKTKIYMNREYSLGRGAVLDCDNQRMTELNYPSSNPNHYTVPSKKEDKLFVASYLYQGIIGTNSPSYNSQFDNRYSNTADFSYRPNDQNIIYYRGREFSTDYEFMVLDYNNGNVLMRTNVSSEFEKINATTNGRYVLALVGNPGNNNLFVFNTDIFYRYL
;
A
#
# COMPACT_ATOMS: atom_id res chain seq x y z
N MET A 1 25.27 19.06 11.75
CA MET A 1 24.20 18.06 11.56
C MET A 1 23.07 18.43 12.49
N GLU A 2 22.10 19.18 12.00
CA GLU A 2 20.88 19.45 12.77
C GLU A 2 20.07 18.15 12.79
N GLY A 3 19.82 17.64 14.00
CA GLY A 3 19.02 16.44 14.19
C GLY A 3 17.60 16.68 13.67
N LEU A 4 17.12 15.78 12.80
CA LEU A 4 15.73 15.80 12.36
C LEU A 4 14.84 15.74 13.61
N PRO A 5 13.91 16.71 13.80
CA PRO A 5 13.00 16.65 14.94
C PRO A 5 12.14 15.39 14.81
N PHE A 6 12.31 14.47 15.77
CA PHE A 6 11.61 13.18 15.89
C PHE A 6 10.11 13.31 16.21
N SER A 7 9.43 14.37 15.75
CA SER A 7 7.99 14.52 15.95
C SER A 7 7.23 13.67 14.93
N LEU A 8 6.70 12.55 15.45
CA LEU A 8 5.68 11.66 14.89
C LEU A 8 6.13 10.79 13.72
N VAL A 9 6.88 9.73 14.03
CA VAL A 9 6.95 8.52 13.20
C VAL A 9 5.60 7.81 13.31
N TYR A 10 4.88 7.71 12.19
CA TYR A 10 3.63 6.96 12.13
C TYR A 10 3.91 5.51 11.75
N GLY A 11 3.57 4.59 12.67
CA GLY A 11 3.46 3.16 12.43
C GLY A 11 4.67 2.49 11.76
N PRO A 12 5.82 2.33 12.45
CA PRO A 12 6.98 1.65 11.89
C PRO A 12 6.62 0.28 11.31
N LYS A 13 7.12 -0.02 10.11
CA LYS A 13 6.82 -1.27 9.39
C LYS A 13 8.10 -2.02 9.06
N ALA A 14 8.21 -3.26 9.50
CA ALA A 14 9.31 -4.13 9.09
C ALA A 14 9.15 -4.58 7.62
N ASN A 15 10.25 -4.75 6.90
CA ASN A 15 10.27 -5.45 5.62
C ASN A 15 10.09 -6.98 5.81
N TYR A 16 9.99 -7.73 4.70
CA TYR A 16 9.64 -9.16 4.73
C TYR A 16 10.57 -10.01 5.62
N ASN A 17 11.89 -9.79 5.55
CA ASN A 17 12.90 -10.53 6.31
C ASN A 17 13.30 -9.84 7.62
N LYS A 18 12.64 -8.72 7.97
CA LYS A 18 12.87 -7.94 9.20
C LYS A 18 14.28 -7.36 9.32
N THR A 19 15.03 -7.22 8.22
CA THR A 19 16.33 -6.54 8.23
C THR A 19 16.19 -5.01 8.13
N LYS A 20 15.00 -4.51 7.78
CA LYS A 20 14.72 -3.09 7.65
C LYS A 20 13.42 -2.71 8.35
N ILE A 21 13.41 -1.53 8.98
CA ILE A 21 12.18 -0.88 9.47
C ILE A 21 11.97 0.41 8.68
N TYR A 22 10.87 0.48 7.94
CA TYR A 22 10.40 1.68 7.28
C TYR A 22 9.64 2.55 8.28
N MET A 23 9.99 3.83 8.29
CA MET A 23 9.40 4.84 9.15
C MET A 23 8.94 5.98 8.26
N ASN A 24 7.65 6.30 8.35
CA ASN A 24 7.06 7.39 7.60
C ASN A 24 6.34 8.34 8.53
N ARG A 25 6.31 9.60 8.13
CA ARG A 25 5.46 10.60 8.76
C ARG A 25 4.31 10.87 7.80
N GLU A 26 3.09 10.66 8.28
CA GLU A 26 1.89 11.00 7.52
C GLU A 26 1.91 12.49 7.18
N TYR A 27 1.56 12.83 5.94
CA TYR A 27 1.61 14.19 5.41
C TYR A 27 3.01 14.83 5.36
N SER A 28 4.11 14.05 5.36
CA SER A 28 5.45 14.57 5.10
C SER A 28 5.75 14.65 3.59
N LEU A 29 6.44 15.71 3.17
CA LEU A 29 6.84 15.88 1.77
C LEU A 29 7.91 14.84 1.40
N GLY A 30 7.56 13.89 0.52
CA GLY A 30 8.50 13.07 -0.26
C GLY A 30 9.57 12.27 0.50
N ARG A 31 9.52 12.18 1.84
CA ARG A 31 10.62 11.61 2.64
C ARG A 31 10.12 10.69 3.75
N GLY A 32 10.83 9.58 3.92
CA GLY A 32 10.76 8.67 5.05
C GLY A 32 12.16 8.37 5.58
N ALA A 33 12.23 7.41 6.49
CA ALA A 33 13.48 6.86 6.99
C ALA A 33 13.45 5.33 6.95
N VAL A 34 14.63 4.74 6.77
CA VAL A 34 14.85 3.29 6.87
C VAL A 34 15.87 3.07 7.97
N LEU A 35 15.51 2.27 8.96
CA LEU A 35 16.48 1.71 9.91
C LEU A 35 16.92 0.35 9.38
N ASP A 36 18.20 0.22 9.04
CA ASP A 36 18.86 -1.06 8.84
C ASP A 36 19.10 -1.68 10.22
N CYS A 37 18.50 -2.85 10.46
CA CYS A 37 18.53 -3.52 11.75
C CYS A 37 19.85 -4.27 12.00
N ASP A 38 20.61 -4.59 10.95
CA ASP A 38 21.85 -5.36 11.08
C ASP A 38 22.98 -4.47 11.60
N ASN A 39 23.03 -3.22 11.14
CA ASN A 39 24.06 -2.24 11.52
C ASN A 39 23.52 -1.04 12.33
N GLN A 40 22.22 -1.04 12.65
CA GLN A 40 21.53 0.03 13.38
C GLN A 40 21.67 1.41 12.74
N ARG A 41 21.90 1.47 11.43
CA ARG A 41 22.06 2.72 10.70
C ARG A 41 20.73 3.19 10.14
N MET A 42 20.42 4.45 10.41
CA MET A 42 19.29 5.13 9.78
C MET A 42 19.73 5.80 8.48
N THR A 43 18.95 5.61 7.42
CA THR A 43 19.11 6.29 6.13
C THR A 43 17.81 6.97 5.73
N GLU A 44 17.92 8.05 4.95
CA GLU A 44 16.76 8.73 4.39
C GLU A 44 16.18 7.91 3.22
N LEU A 45 14.87 7.75 3.19
CA LEU A 45 14.14 7.17 2.08
C LEU A 45 13.46 8.28 1.29
N ASN A 46 13.92 8.51 0.07
CA ASN A 46 13.36 9.51 -0.83
C ASN A 46 12.31 8.87 -1.74
N TYR A 47 11.09 9.39 -1.69
CA TYR A 47 10.02 9.01 -2.58
C TYR A 47 10.08 9.87 -3.85
N PRO A 48 9.77 9.32 -5.04
CA PRO A 48 9.81 10.06 -6.29
C PRO A 48 8.53 10.89 -6.48
N SER A 49 8.11 11.60 -5.42
CA SER A 49 6.99 12.52 -5.40
C SER A 49 7.30 13.64 -4.41
N SER A 50 7.04 14.89 -4.81
CA SER A 50 7.09 16.04 -3.89
C SER A 50 5.84 16.16 -3.03
N ASN A 51 4.81 15.34 -3.28
CA ASN A 51 3.56 15.40 -2.56
C ASN A 51 3.67 14.78 -1.15
N PRO A 52 2.83 15.22 -0.20
CA PRO A 52 2.76 14.62 1.12
C PRO A 52 2.44 13.12 1.03
N ASN A 53 3.30 12.27 1.58
CA ASN A 53 3.05 10.83 1.59
C ASN A 53 1.91 10.49 2.56
N HIS A 54 1.08 9.54 2.16
CA HIS A 54 -0.04 9.10 2.97
C HIS A 54 0.27 7.81 3.70
N TYR A 55 0.74 6.79 2.98
CA TYR A 55 1.08 5.53 3.62
C TYR A 55 2.03 4.69 2.77
N THR A 56 2.62 3.70 3.44
CA THR A 56 3.46 2.68 2.81
C THR A 56 3.07 1.30 3.28
N VAL A 57 3.14 0.34 2.37
CA VAL A 57 2.85 -1.07 2.64
C VAL A 57 4.05 -1.90 2.22
N PRO A 58 4.81 -2.52 3.15
CA PRO A 58 5.85 -3.46 2.76
C PRO A 58 5.22 -4.78 2.28
N SER A 59 5.86 -5.42 1.32
CA SER A 59 5.50 -6.78 0.93
C SER A 59 5.84 -7.77 2.03
N LYS A 60 4.97 -8.77 2.23
CA LYS A 60 5.20 -9.88 3.18
C LYS A 60 6.09 -10.99 2.64
N LYS A 61 6.47 -10.95 1.37
CA LYS A 61 7.18 -12.05 0.68
C LYS A 61 8.51 -11.64 0.06
N GLU A 62 8.70 -10.35 -0.19
CA GLU A 62 9.85 -9.82 -0.94
C GLU A 62 10.24 -8.44 -0.42
N ASP A 63 11.46 -7.99 -0.73
CA ASP A 63 11.99 -6.68 -0.31
C ASP A 63 11.43 -5.54 -1.17
N LYS A 64 10.09 -5.41 -1.18
CA LYS A 64 9.37 -4.37 -1.90
C LYS A 64 8.53 -3.53 -0.96
N LEU A 65 8.35 -2.27 -1.33
CA LEU A 65 7.54 -1.30 -0.61
C LEU A 65 6.59 -0.60 -1.56
N PHE A 66 5.29 -0.79 -1.35
CA PHE A 66 4.28 0.02 -2.01
C PHE A 66 4.18 1.37 -1.28
N VAL A 67 4.11 2.46 -2.05
CA VAL A 67 4.02 3.83 -1.55
C VAL A 67 2.85 4.51 -2.24
N ALA A 68 2.01 5.17 -1.44
CA ALA A 68 0.92 6.00 -1.93
C ALA A 68 1.04 7.43 -1.36
N SER A 69 0.96 8.40 -2.26
CA SER A 69 0.97 9.85 -2.00
C SER A 69 -0.12 10.51 -2.84
N TYR A 70 -0.39 11.80 -2.63
CA TYR A 70 -1.39 12.52 -3.43
C TYR A 70 -1.03 12.44 -4.92
N LEU A 71 -1.96 11.92 -5.74
CA LEU A 71 -1.79 11.71 -7.20
C LEU A 71 -0.55 10.88 -7.60
N TYR A 72 0.02 10.13 -6.65
CA TYR A 72 1.23 9.35 -6.87
C TYR A 72 1.11 7.98 -6.19
N GLN A 73 1.55 6.94 -6.87
CA GLN A 73 1.69 5.61 -6.29
C GLN A 73 2.76 4.80 -7.02
N GLY A 74 3.46 3.94 -6.30
CA GLY A 74 4.50 3.12 -6.91
C GLY A 74 5.06 2.05 -5.98
N ILE A 75 5.87 1.16 -6.56
CA ILE A 75 6.53 0.07 -5.84
C ILE A 75 8.05 0.34 -5.87
N ILE A 76 8.64 0.49 -4.69
CA ILE A 76 10.08 0.63 -4.47
C ILE A 76 10.70 -0.74 -4.20
N GLY A 77 11.94 -0.96 -4.64
CA GLY A 77 12.65 -2.24 -4.53
C GLY A 77 12.68 -3.05 -5.83
N THR A 78 12.20 -2.45 -6.92
CA THR A 78 12.18 -3.01 -8.27
C THR A 78 12.65 -1.98 -9.28
N ASN A 79 13.12 -2.42 -10.45
CA ASN A 79 13.22 -1.55 -11.64
C ASN A 79 11.84 -1.10 -12.17
N SER A 80 10.75 -1.44 -11.48
CA SER A 80 9.39 -1.11 -11.90
C SER A 80 9.16 0.40 -11.86
N PRO A 81 8.47 0.95 -12.86
CA PRO A 81 8.19 2.37 -12.92
C PRO A 81 7.26 2.80 -11.78
N SER A 82 7.53 3.99 -11.25
CA SER A 82 6.55 4.73 -10.46
C SER A 82 5.49 5.33 -11.38
N TYR A 83 4.25 5.45 -10.90
CA TYR A 83 3.15 6.02 -11.69
C TYR A 83 2.56 7.24 -11.00
N ASN A 84 2.37 8.31 -11.77
CA ASN A 84 1.40 9.33 -11.40
C ASN A 84 0.02 8.70 -11.58
N SER A 85 -0.72 8.52 -10.49
CA SER A 85 -2.08 8.00 -10.58
C SER A 85 -3.07 9.13 -10.75
N GLN A 86 -4.12 8.88 -11.51
CA GLN A 86 -5.33 9.71 -11.48
C GLN A 86 -6.12 9.54 -10.16
N PHE A 87 -5.77 8.52 -9.36
CA PHE A 87 -6.42 8.26 -8.07
C PHE A 87 -6.00 9.27 -7.01
N ASP A 88 -7.01 9.81 -6.33
CA ASP A 88 -6.81 10.59 -5.12
C ASP A 88 -6.60 9.67 -3.91
N ASN A 89 -5.34 9.33 -3.66
CA ASN A 89 -4.95 8.45 -2.56
C ASN A 89 -5.06 9.11 -1.18
N ARG A 90 -5.44 10.39 -1.06
CA ARG A 90 -5.55 11.10 0.24
C ARG A 90 -6.53 10.45 1.19
N TYR A 91 -7.56 9.82 0.65
CA TYR A 91 -8.64 9.20 1.42
C TYR A 91 -8.60 7.67 1.36
N SER A 92 -7.64 7.10 0.64
CA SER A 92 -7.35 5.68 0.71
C SER A 92 -6.50 5.42 1.94
N ASN A 93 -6.87 4.38 2.67
CA ASN A 93 -6.22 3.99 3.92
C ASN A 93 -5.70 2.54 3.87
N THR A 94 -5.88 1.83 2.75
CA THR A 94 -5.52 0.42 2.70
C THR A 94 -5.18 -0.09 1.30
N ALA A 95 -4.06 -0.81 1.25
CA ALA A 95 -3.58 -1.55 0.10
C ALA A 95 -2.80 -2.78 0.61
N ASP A 96 -2.63 -3.79 -0.24
CA ASP A 96 -1.73 -4.92 0.01
C ASP A 96 -1.25 -5.53 -1.31
N PHE A 97 -0.12 -6.23 -1.29
CA PHE A 97 0.37 -6.95 -2.46
C PHE A 97 -0.49 -8.18 -2.72
N SER A 98 -0.56 -8.60 -3.99
CA SER A 98 -0.90 -9.98 -4.29
C SER A 98 0.25 -10.91 -3.92
N TYR A 99 -0.09 -12.05 -3.34
CA TYR A 99 0.85 -13.13 -3.03
C TYR A 99 0.54 -14.41 -3.80
N ARG A 100 -0.30 -14.33 -4.85
CA ARG A 100 -0.56 -15.47 -5.72
C ARG A 100 0.71 -15.91 -6.44
N PRO A 101 0.83 -17.20 -6.79
CA PRO A 101 1.91 -17.65 -7.65
C PRO A 101 1.94 -16.84 -8.95
N ASN A 102 3.13 -16.43 -9.37
CA ASN A 102 3.41 -15.68 -10.60
C ASN A 102 2.91 -14.23 -10.67
N ASP A 103 2.07 -13.78 -9.74
CA ASP A 103 1.76 -12.35 -9.64
C ASP A 103 3.03 -11.58 -9.25
N GLN A 104 3.40 -10.63 -10.08
CA GLN A 104 4.45 -9.67 -9.80
C GLN A 104 3.84 -8.29 -9.80
N ASN A 105 4.17 -7.45 -8.81
CA ASN A 105 3.78 -6.04 -8.78
C ASN A 105 2.25 -5.82 -8.91
N ILE A 106 1.44 -6.77 -8.43
CA ILE A 106 -0.01 -6.61 -8.34
C ILE A 106 -0.36 -6.06 -6.96
N ILE A 107 -1.18 -5.01 -6.93
CA ILE A 107 -1.65 -4.37 -5.69
C ILE A 107 -3.18 -4.50 -5.60
N TYR A 108 -3.65 -5.05 -4.50
CA TYR A 108 -5.01 -4.87 -4.04
C TYR A 108 -5.12 -3.52 -3.38
N TYR A 109 -6.13 -2.75 -3.74
CA TYR A 109 -6.23 -1.36 -3.35
C TYR A 109 -7.68 -0.99 -3.07
N ARG A 110 -7.91 -0.23 -2.01
CA ARG A 110 -9.19 0.42 -1.77
C ARG A 110 -9.08 1.90 -2.08
N GLY A 111 -9.73 2.31 -3.16
CA GLY A 111 -9.80 3.69 -3.59
C GLY A 111 -11.03 4.41 -3.06
N ARG A 112 -10.96 5.73 -3.10
CA ARG A 112 -12.13 6.62 -2.95
C ARG A 112 -12.06 7.67 -4.05
N GLU A 113 -13.07 7.73 -4.89
CA GLU A 113 -13.16 8.75 -5.93
C GLU A 113 -14.00 9.93 -5.42
N PHE A 114 -13.34 11.08 -5.25
CA PHE A 114 -13.84 12.45 -5.07
C PHE A 114 -15.00 12.80 -4.12
N SER A 115 -15.80 11.90 -3.55
CA SER A 115 -16.47 12.15 -2.25
C SER A 115 -17.36 11.03 -1.70
N THR A 116 -17.91 10.10 -2.49
CA THR A 116 -18.86 9.10 -1.92
C THR A 116 -18.62 7.66 -2.34
N ASP A 117 -18.02 7.42 -3.50
CA ASP A 117 -17.86 6.06 -4.00
C ASP A 117 -16.53 5.48 -3.55
N TYR A 118 -16.64 4.28 -2.99
CA TYR A 118 -15.51 3.49 -2.55
C TYR A 118 -15.41 2.28 -3.43
N GLU A 119 -14.17 1.95 -3.81
CA GLU A 119 -13.93 0.91 -4.78
C GLU A 119 -12.81 0.00 -4.32
N PHE A 120 -13.01 -1.29 -4.54
CA PHE A 120 -11.94 -2.27 -4.48
C PHE A 120 -11.39 -2.48 -5.88
N MET A 121 -10.07 -2.37 -6.01
CA MET A 121 -9.35 -2.48 -7.26
C MET A 121 -8.22 -3.50 -7.18
N VAL A 122 -7.94 -4.11 -8.32
CA VAL A 122 -6.74 -4.92 -8.55
C VAL A 122 -5.92 -4.23 -9.62
N LEU A 123 -4.73 -3.77 -9.24
CA LEU A 123 -3.85 -2.94 -10.07
C LEU A 123 -2.62 -3.75 -10.50
N ASP A 124 -2.30 -3.73 -11.79
CA ASP A 124 -1.09 -4.33 -12.36
C ASP A 124 -0.04 -3.26 -12.68
N TYR A 125 1.00 -3.17 -11.84
CA TYR A 125 2.08 -2.21 -12.00
C TYR A 125 3.16 -2.65 -12.99
N ASN A 126 3.06 -3.82 -13.61
CA ASN A 126 3.96 -4.14 -14.73
C ASN A 126 3.53 -3.37 -15.98
N ASN A 127 2.21 -3.21 -16.16
CA ASN A 127 1.61 -2.66 -17.37
C ASN A 127 0.83 -1.36 -17.14
N GLY A 128 0.62 -0.96 -15.88
CA GLY A 128 -0.18 0.22 -15.52
C GLY A 128 -1.69 0.00 -15.68
N ASN A 129 -2.16 -1.24 -15.62
CA ASN A 129 -3.56 -1.60 -15.90
C ASN A 129 -4.39 -1.75 -14.61
N VAL A 130 -5.69 -1.46 -14.71
CA VAL A 130 -6.69 -1.87 -13.71
C VAL A 130 -7.29 -3.19 -14.18
N LEU A 131 -7.01 -4.28 -13.48
CA LEU A 131 -7.47 -5.64 -13.82
C LEU A 131 -8.91 -5.88 -13.37
N MET A 132 -9.30 -5.28 -12.26
CA MET A 132 -10.65 -5.35 -11.70
C MET A 132 -10.95 -4.06 -10.94
N ARG A 133 -12.22 -3.65 -11.01
CA ARG A 133 -12.79 -2.54 -10.23
C ARG A 133 -14.20 -2.93 -9.81
N THR A 134 -14.54 -2.72 -8.54
CA THR A 134 -15.90 -2.95 -8.05
C THR A 134 -16.22 -2.01 -6.89
N ASN A 135 -17.48 -1.59 -6.79
CA ASN A 135 -17.94 -0.73 -5.71
C ASN A 135 -17.99 -1.52 -4.40
N VAL A 136 -17.55 -0.89 -3.31
CA VAL A 136 -17.61 -1.43 -1.95
C VAL A 136 -18.24 -0.43 -1.00
N SER A 137 -18.65 -0.89 0.17
CA SER A 137 -19.18 -0.02 1.23
C SER A 137 -18.14 1.02 1.68
N SER A 138 -18.61 2.20 2.07
CA SER A 138 -17.80 3.23 2.72
C SER A 138 -17.15 2.78 4.02
N GLU A 139 -17.75 1.80 4.67
CA GLU A 139 -17.27 1.22 5.93
C GLU A 139 -16.13 0.20 5.73
N PHE A 140 -15.74 -0.08 4.48
CA PHE A 140 -14.63 -0.97 4.16
C PHE A 140 -13.28 -0.29 4.50
N GLU A 141 -12.63 -0.69 5.58
CA GLU A 141 -11.51 0.07 6.14
C GLU A 141 -10.13 -0.52 5.85
N LYS A 142 -10.00 -1.85 5.93
CA LYS A 142 -8.70 -2.52 5.88
C LYS A 142 -8.77 -3.74 5.00
N ILE A 143 -7.75 -3.90 4.15
CA ILE A 143 -7.49 -5.13 3.41
C ILE A 143 -6.21 -5.80 3.88
N ASN A 144 -6.21 -7.12 3.82
CA ASN A 144 -5.06 -7.94 4.17
C ASN A 144 -5.08 -9.21 3.32
N ALA A 145 -4.13 -9.32 2.39
CA ALA A 145 -3.97 -10.50 1.58
C ALA A 145 -3.20 -11.59 2.32
N THR A 146 -3.69 -12.82 2.16
CA THR A 146 -3.04 -14.03 2.68
C THR A 146 -1.76 -14.31 1.90
N THR A 147 -0.70 -14.76 2.57
CA THR A 147 0.61 -15.01 1.95
C THR A 147 0.63 -16.21 1.00
N ASN A 148 -0.38 -17.09 1.08
CA ASN A 148 -0.61 -18.13 0.07
C ASN A 148 -1.36 -17.60 -1.17
N GLY A 149 -1.74 -16.33 -1.18
CA GLY A 149 -2.40 -15.63 -2.28
C GLY A 149 -3.87 -15.97 -2.49
N ARG A 150 -4.46 -16.92 -1.75
CA ARG A 150 -5.81 -17.45 -2.05
C ARG A 150 -6.93 -16.49 -1.70
N TYR A 151 -6.71 -15.63 -0.70
CA TYR A 151 -7.74 -14.75 -0.17
C TYR A 151 -7.23 -13.33 0.07
N VAL A 152 -8.13 -12.37 -0.14
CA VAL A 152 -8.05 -11.02 0.46
C VAL A 152 -9.11 -10.96 1.56
N LEU A 153 -8.67 -10.63 2.76
CA LEU A 153 -9.54 -10.37 3.90
C LEU A 153 -9.82 -8.87 3.94
N ALA A 154 -11.08 -8.49 4.12
CA ALA A 154 -11.43 -7.10 4.33
C ALA A 154 -12.28 -6.91 5.58
N LEU A 155 -11.86 -5.99 6.42
CA LEU A 155 -12.60 -5.59 7.60
C LEU A 155 -13.48 -4.39 7.25
N VAL A 156 -14.77 -4.53 7.56
CA VAL A 156 -15.69 -3.41 7.63
C VAL A 156 -15.71 -2.90 9.07
N GLY A 157 -15.31 -1.64 9.25
CA GLY A 157 -15.23 -0.98 10.56
C GLY A 157 -16.40 -0.02 10.72
N ASN A 158 -17.50 -0.49 11.29
CA ASN A 158 -18.58 0.36 11.77
C ASN A 158 -18.74 0.11 13.29
N PRO A 159 -18.82 1.13 14.15
CA PRO A 159 -19.13 0.95 15.57
C PRO A 159 -20.39 0.08 15.78
N GLY A 160 -20.20 -1.15 16.25
CA GLY A 160 -21.28 -2.12 16.48
C GLY A 160 -21.46 -3.16 15.36
N ASN A 161 -20.72 -3.07 14.26
CA ASN A 161 -20.72 -4.07 13.19
C ASN A 161 -19.31 -4.24 12.58
N ASN A 162 -18.61 -5.28 13.03
CA ASN A 162 -17.29 -5.66 12.53
C ASN A 162 -17.42 -6.88 11.61
N ASN A 163 -17.92 -6.67 10.40
CA ASN A 163 -18.01 -7.74 9.42
C ASN A 163 -16.63 -8.00 8.78
N LEU A 164 -16.31 -9.29 8.62
CA LEU A 164 -15.14 -9.75 7.89
C LEU A 164 -15.59 -10.32 6.54
N PHE A 165 -15.14 -9.69 5.46
CA PHE A 165 -15.34 -10.18 4.10
C PHE A 165 -14.12 -10.98 3.65
N VAL A 166 -14.37 -12.08 2.95
CA VAL A 166 -13.33 -12.95 2.39
C VAL A 166 -13.53 -13.02 0.90
N PHE A 167 -12.59 -12.46 0.14
CA PHE A 167 -12.60 -12.51 -1.31
C PHE A 167 -11.67 -13.62 -1.78
N ASN A 168 -12.19 -14.57 -2.54
CA ASN A 168 -11.37 -15.53 -3.28
C ASN A 168 -10.70 -14.80 -4.45
N THR A 169 -9.37 -14.82 -4.51
CA THR A 169 -8.60 -14.05 -5.49
C THR A 169 -8.64 -14.62 -6.90
N ASP A 170 -9.12 -15.86 -7.09
CA ASP A 170 -9.29 -16.48 -8.41
C ASP A 170 -10.39 -15.79 -9.24
N ILE A 171 -11.29 -15.04 -8.58
CA ILE A 171 -12.39 -14.33 -9.28
C ILE A 171 -11.93 -13.00 -9.88
N PHE A 172 -10.77 -12.49 -9.47
CA PHE A 172 -10.30 -11.14 -9.82
C PHE A 172 -9.80 -10.99 -11.26
N TYR A 173 -9.77 -12.08 -12.04
CA TYR A 173 -9.25 -12.13 -13.40
C TYR A 173 -10.30 -12.62 -14.41
N ARG A 174 -11.58 -12.69 -14.00
CA ARG A 174 -12.64 -13.34 -14.78
C ARG A 174 -13.28 -12.50 -15.89
N TYR A 175 -12.68 -11.37 -16.29
CA TYR A 175 -13.11 -10.64 -17.47
C TYR A 175 -11.90 -10.24 -18.31
N LEU A 176 -11.60 -11.08 -19.30
CA LEU A 176 -11.05 -10.67 -20.59
C LEU A 176 -12.14 -10.90 -21.63
#